data_AF-A0A5E4MTG6-F1
#
_entry.id   AF-A0A5E4MTG6-F1
#
_cell.length_a   1.000
_cell.length_b   1.000
_cell.length_c   1.000
_cell.angle_alpha   90.00
_cell.angle_beta   90.00
_cell.angle_gamma   90.00
#
_symmetry.space_group_name_H-M   'P 1'
#
loop_
_entity.id
_entity.type
_entity.pdbx_description
1 polymer ?
#
loop_
_entity_poly.entity_id
_entity_poly.type
_entity_poly.pdbx_seq_one_letter_code
_entity_poly.pdbx_strand_id
1 'polypeptide(L)' 'MLKYTKISLELLTDMLLMFERGIHNGLVQASKRYGKANNYTVEDYNKMKEDSWIINQDCNNLYG' A
#
# COMPACT_ATOMS: atom_id res chain seq x y z
N MET A 1 29.91 -3.36 -4.77
CA MET A 1 30.76 -3.85 -3.67
C MET A 1 31.16 -5.31 -3.83
N LEU A 2 30.21 -6.27 -3.95
CA LEU A 2 30.53 -7.71 -4.04
C LEU A 2 31.47 -8.12 -5.19
N LYS A 3 31.32 -7.52 -6.39
CA LYS A 3 32.17 -7.79 -7.56
C LYS A 3 33.67 -7.49 -7.34
N TYR A 4 33.99 -6.57 -6.42
CA TYR A 4 35.37 -6.09 -6.20
C TYR A 4 36.03 -6.67 -4.94
N THR A 5 35.25 -7.26 -4.03
CA THR A 5 35.75 -7.73 -2.73
C THR A 5 36.28 -9.17 -2.74
N LYS A 6 36.19 -9.90 -3.87
CA LYS A 6 36.60 -11.32 -4.00
C LYS A 6 36.03 -12.25 -2.92
N ILE A 7 34.93 -11.86 -2.28
CA ILE A 7 34.25 -12.67 -1.28
C ILE A 7 33.63 -13.88 -1.98
N SER A 8 33.89 -15.07 -1.43
CA SER A 8 33.18 -16.29 -1.81
C SER A 8 31.81 -16.27 -1.15
N LEU A 9 30.75 -16.42 -1.94
CA LEU A 9 29.40 -16.53 -1.40
C LEU A 9 29.16 -17.97 -0.93
N GLU A 10 28.57 -18.10 0.26
CA GLU A 10 28.13 -19.37 0.79
C GLU A 10 26.74 -19.75 0.23
N LEU A 11 26.42 -21.04 0.26
CA LEU A 11 25.12 -21.53 -0.19
C LEU A 11 24.02 -21.03 0.74
N LEU A 12 23.06 -20.29 0.19
CA LEU A 12 21.93 -19.77 0.94
C LEU A 12 20.85 -20.85 1.10
N THR A 13 20.78 -21.48 2.27
CA THR A 13 19.87 -22.61 2.55
C THR A 13 18.43 -22.20 2.87
N ASP A 14 18.21 -21.00 3.40
CA ASP A 14 16.90 -20.54 3.90
C ASP A 14 16.22 -19.49 3.00
N MET A 15 16.65 -19.38 1.73
CA MET A 15 16.08 -18.38 0.82
C MET A 15 14.58 -18.57 0.60
N LEU A 16 14.09 -19.81 0.58
CA LEU A 16 12.67 -20.09 0.43
C LEU A 16 11.85 -19.45 1.55
N LEU A 17 12.25 -19.66 2.80
CA LEU A 17 11.60 -19.04 3.96
C LEU A 17 11.72 -17.51 3.95
N MET A 18 12.85 -16.97 3.46
CA MET A 18 13.02 -15.52 3.31
C MET A 18 12.01 -14.95 2.32
N PHE A 19 11.82 -15.58 1.17
CA PHE A 19 10.83 -15.16 0.18
C PHE A 19 9.42 -15.33 0.71
N GLU A 20 9.07 -16.48 1.30
CA GLU A 20 7.74 -16.73 1.86
C GLU A 20 7.36 -15.72 2.95
N ARG A 21 8.29 -15.36 3.84
CA ARG A 21 8.06 -14.36 4.88
C ARG A 21 7.96 -12.93 4.34
N GLY A 22 8.59 -12.66 3.20
CA GLY A 22 8.55 -11.37 2.52
C GLY A 22 7.30 -11.16 1.65
N ILE A 23 6.52 -12.21 1.40
CA ILE A 23 5.26 -12.11 0.66
C ILE A 23 4.22 -11.45 1.57
N HIS A 24 3.96 -10.17 1.31
CA HIS A 24 2.79 -9.47 1.80
C HIS A 24 1.74 -9.45 0.70
N ASN A 25 0.65 -10.17 0.94
CA ASN A 25 -0.51 -10.20 0.04
C ASN A 25 -1.44 -9.03 0.35
N GLY A 26 -2.38 -8.76 -0.55
CA GLY A 26 -3.49 -7.85 -0.29
C GLY A 26 -3.10 -6.37 -0.30
N LEU A 27 -4.06 -5.54 -0.65
CA LEU A 27 -3.92 -4.10 -0.49
C LEU A 27 -4.06 -3.74 0.99
N VAL A 28 -3.09 -3.02 1.53
CA VAL A 28 -3.18 -2.43 2.87
C VAL A 28 -3.56 -0.97 2.73
N GLN A 29 -4.73 -0.60 3.27
CA GLN A 29 -5.17 0.79 3.33
C GLN A 29 -5.09 1.30 4.77
N ALA A 30 -4.22 2.27 5.01
CA ALA A 30 -4.20 3.01 6.27
C ALA A 30 -5.17 4.20 6.16
N SER A 31 -6.36 4.07 6.75
CA SER A 31 -7.38 5.13 6.75
C SER A 31 -7.54 5.76 8.13
N LYS A 32 -7.99 7.02 8.16
CA LYS A 32 -8.46 7.65 9.40
C LYS A 32 -9.66 6.86 9.94
N ARG A 33 -9.76 6.73 11.27
CA ARG A 33 -10.94 6.11 11.93
C ARG A 33 -12.24 6.83 11.55
N TYR A 34 -12.17 8.15 11.35
CA TYR A 34 -13.28 8.96 10.88
C TYR A 34 -12.78 9.90 9.79
N GLY A 35 -13.49 9.91 8.66
CA GLY A 35 -13.31 10.84 7.56
C GLY A 35 -14.67 11.31 7.10
N LYS A 36 -14.82 12.62 6.87
CA LYS A 36 -16.01 13.23 6.31
C LYS A 36 -15.61 14.00 5.07
N ALA A 37 -16.27 13.72 3.96
CA ALA A 37 -16.06 14.46 2.73
C ALA A 37 -16.59 15.90 2.89
N ASN A 38 -15.92 16.86 2.25
CA ASN A 38 -16.36 18.24 2.13
C ASN A 38 -16.39 18.58 0.65
N ASN A 39 -17.52 18.40 -0.03
CA ASN A 39 -17.66 18.80 -1.42
C ASN A 39 -19.08 19.25 -1.70
N TYR A 40 -19.31 19.93 -2.83
CA TYR A 40 -20.58 20.58 -3.15
C TYR A 40 -21.81 19.64 -3.23
N THR A 41 -21.61 18.32 -3.22
CA THR A 41 -22.70 17.34 -3.28
C THR A 41 -23.23 16.93 -1.92
N VAL A 42 -22.53 17.26 -0.82
CA VAL A 42 -22.98 16.94 0.55
C VAL A 42 -23.75 18.10 1.16
N GLU A 43 -24.76 17.80 1.96
CA GLU A 43 -25.68 18.80 2.53
C GLU A 43 -24.97 19.84 3.42
N ASP A 44 -23.89 19.46 4.11
CA ASP A 44 -23.15 20.33 5.02
C ASP A 44 -21.83 20.88 4.44
N TYR A 45 -21.78 21.06 3.11
CA TYR A 45 -20.61 21.61 2.44
C TYR A 45 -20.17 22.96 3.02
N ASN A 46 -18.88 23.07 3.34
CA ASN A 46 -18.27 24.26 3.91
C ASN A 46 -17.20 24.84 2.98
N LYS A 47 -17.53 25.99 2.36
CA LYS A 47 -16.64 26.74 1.44
C LYS A 47 -15.35 27.27 2.09
N MET A 48 -15.29 27.33 3.42
CA MET A 48 -14.09 27.76 4.16
C MET A 48 -13.08 26.63 4.38
N LYS A 49 -13.46 25.38 4.08
CA LYS A 49 -12.59 24.20 4.18
C LYS A 49 -12.19 23.73 2.79
N GLU A 50 -11.06 23.04 2.70
CA GLU A 50 -10.64 22.39 1.47
C GLU A 50 -11.64 21.35 1.00
N ASP A 51 -11.80 21.24 -0.33
CA ASP A 51 -12.64 20.23 -0.92
C ASP A 51 -12.03 18.84 -0.71
N SER A 52 -12.86 17.87 -0.34
CA SER A 52 -12.44 16.48 -0.11
C SER A 52 -13.52 15.49 -0.50
N TRP A 53 -13.08 14.30 -0.90
CA TRP A 53 -13.91 13.19 -1.35
C TRP A 53 -13.51 11.92 -0.63
N ILE A 54 -14.47 11.02 -0.44
CA ILE A 54 -14.23 9.64 -0.02
C ILE A 54 -14.27 8.80 -1.28
N ILE A 55 -13.15 8.14 -1.58
CA ILE A 55 -13.07 7.23 -2.73
C ILE A 55 -13.48 5.83 -2.30
N ASN A 56 -14.34 5.20 -3.10
CA ASN A 56 -14.63 3.77 -3.00
C ASN A 56 -14.01 3.09 -4.23
N GLN A 57 -13.05 2.19 -4.01
CA GLN A 57 -12.38 1.46 -5.08
C GLN A 57 -12.80 -0.01 -5.02
N ASP A 58 -13.41 -0.49 -6.10
CA ASP A 58 -13.70 -1.89 -6.31
C ASP A 58 -13.04 -2.31 -7.64
N CYS A 59 -12.07 -3.22 -7.55
CA CYS A 59 -11.23 -3.59 -8.67
C CYS A 59 -11.69 -4.92 -9.25
N ASN A 60 -12.28 -4.88 -10.45
CA ASN A 60 -12.52 -6.08 -11.24
C ASN A 60 -11.18 -6.68 -11.66
N ASN A 61 -11.01 -7.99 -11.43
CA ASN A 61 -9.83 -8.74 -11.82
C ASN A 61 -8.51 -8.29 -11.14
N LEU A 62 -8.57 -7.96 -9.84
CA LEU A 62 -7.41 -7.42 -9.09
C LEU A 62 -6.11 -8.24 -9.21
N TYR A 63 -6.20 -9.54 -9.41
CA TYR A 63 -5.03 -10.43 -9.50
C TYR A 63 -4.87 -11.13 -10.86
N GLY A 64 -5.72 -10.81 -11.85
CA GLY A 64 -5.70 -11.44 -13.17
C GLY A 64 -6.75 -12.51 -13.38
#